data_AF-A0A357CY66-F1
#
_entry.id   AF-A0A357CY66-F1
#
_cell.length_a   1.000
_cell.length_b   1.000
_cell.length_c   1.000
_cell.angle_alpha   90.00
_cell.angle_beta   90.00
_cell.angle_gamma   90.00
#
_symmetry.space_group_name_H-M   'P 1'
#
loop_
_entity.id
_entity.type
_entity.pdbx_description
1 polymer ?
#
loop_
_entity_poly.entity_id
_entity_poly.type
_entity_poly.pdbx_seq_one_letter_code
_entity_poly.pdbx_strand_id
1 'polypeptide(L)'
;MEEDKKYGGTAIFFGSLFIICQGLIFYYISFIKVLLENDQTYRAISAKPSVFEKLIYSYLSIYDNIFGKTPATPALAVAIPVSLILFITFLYYIVMYCKQKKRENLRTRLTEAENLFLE
;
A
#
# COMPACT_ATOMS: atom_id res chain seq x y z
N MET A 1 24.45 -11.48 -19.39
CA MET A 1 22.97 -11.43 -19.35
C MET A 1 22.58 -10.95 -17.96
N GLU A 2 22.28 -9.65 -17.79
CA GLU A 2 21.53 -9.24 -16.59
C GLU A 2 20.15 -9.88 -16.70
N GLU A 3 19.72 -10.66 -15.70
CA GLU A 3 18.36 -11.18 -15.63
C GLU A 3 17.39 -10.03 -15.89
N ASP A 4 16.52 -10.18 -16.90
CA ASP A 4 15.45 -9.21 -17.17
C ASP A 4 14.52 -9.16 -15.97
N LYS A 5 14.83 -8.25 -15.04
CA LYS A 5 14.02 -7.98 -13.87
C LYS A 5 12.63 -7.60 -14.37
N LYS A 6 11.62 -8.40 -14.00
CA LYS A 6 10.22 -8.22 -14.40
C LYS A 6 9.55 -7.08 -13.63
N TYR A 7 10.09 -5.85 -13.74
CA TYR A 7 9.61 -4.68 -13.01
C TYR A 7 8.12 -4.38 -13.28
N GLY A 8 7.64 -4.67 -14.49
CA GLY A 8 6.22 -4.50 -14.84
C GLY A 8 5.29 -5.43 -14.06
N GLY A 9 5.65 -6.72 -13.95
CA GLY A 9 4.87 -7.69 -13.18
C GLY A 9 4.84 -7.36 -11.69
N THR A 10 6.00 -6.96 -11.15
CA THR A 10 6.11 -6.52 -9.75
C THR A 10 5.31 -5.23 -9.48
N ALA A 11 5.34 -4.27 -10.40
CA ALA A 11 4.52 -3.05 -10.29
C ALA A 11 3.03 -3.38 -10.28
N ILE A 12 2.55 -4.25 -11.19
CA ILE A 12 1.14 -4.67 -11.22
C ILE A 12 0.75 -5.33 -9.90
N PHE A 13 1.57 -6.24 -9.38
CA PHE A 13 1.31 -6.93 -8.12
C PHE A 13 1.12 -5.95 -6.94
N PHE A 14 2.08 -5.02 -6.75
CA PHE A 14 1.97 -4.03 -5.67
C PHE A 14 0.82 -3.04 -5.89
N GLY A 15 0.54 -2.67 -7.14
CA GLY A 15 -0.61 -1.84 -7.48
C GLY A 15 -1.94 -2.52 -7.15
N SER A 16 -2.09 -3.80 -7.46
CA SER A 16 -3.29 -4.58 -7.11
C SER A 16 -3.47 -4.70 -5.60
N LEU A 17 -2.40 -5.02 -4.86
CA LEU A 17 -2.45 -5.05 -3.39
C LEU A 17 -2.83 -3.69 -2.80
N PHE A 18 -2.27 -2.60 -3.34
CA PHE A 18 -2.61 -1.25 -2.93
C PHE A 18 -4.11 -0.96 -3.13
N ILE A 19 -4.68 -1.30 -4.28
CA ILE A 19 -6.11 -1.11 -4.56
C ILE A 19 -6.98 -1.91 -3.58
N ILE A 20 -6.61 -3.15 -3.27
CA ILE A 20 -7.33 -3.98 -2.28
C ILE A 20 -7.28 -3.31 -0.89
N CYS A 21 -6.11 -2.82 -0.46
CA CYS A 21 -5.97 -2.08 0.79
C CYS A 21 -6.85 -0.82 0.82
N GLN A 22 -6.90 -0.05 -0.27
CA GLN A 22 -7.78 1.11 -0.38
C GLN A 22 -9.25 0.72 -0.25
N GLY A 23 -9.68 -0.35 -0.93
CA GLY A 23 -11.05 -0.88 -0.81
C GLY A 23 -11.42 -1.25 0.63
N LEU A 24 -10.51 -1.91 1.35
CA LEU A 24 -10.71 -2.24 2.78
C LEU A 24 -10.79 -0.98 3.65
N ILE A 25 -9.90 0.00 3.43
CA ILE A 25 -9.92 1.27 4.16
C ILE A 25 -11.24 1.99 3.96
N PHE A 26 -11.71 2.12 2.70
CA PHE A 26 -12.99 2.74 2.41
C PHE A 26 -14.16 2.00 3.05
N TYR A 27 -14.18 0.66 2.96
CA TYR A 27 -15.18 -0.17 3.60
C TYR A 27 -15.27 0.11 5.11
N TYR A 28 -14.13 0.07 5.81
CA TYR A 28 -14.11 0.32 7.26
C TYR A 28 -14.54 1.75 7.61
N ILE A 29 -14.07 2.76 6.86
CA ILE A 29 -14.47 4.16 7.09
C ILE A 29 -15.98 4.33 6.92
N SER A 30 -16.58 3.74 5.88
CA SER A 30 -18.03 3.81 5.66
C SER A 30 -18.83 3.18 6.79
N PHE A 31 -18.32 2.11 7.41
CA PHE A 31 -18.97 1.42 8.52
C PHE A 31 -18.81 2.09 9.88
N ILE A 32 -17.83 2.99 10.08
CA ILE A 32 -17.61 3.65 11.38
C ILE A 32 -18.87 4.31 11.90
N LYS A 33 -19.64 5.01 11.05
CA LYS A 33 -20.87 5.69 11.48
C LYS A 33 -21.87 4.70 12.09
N VAL A 34 -22.11 3.59 11.39
CA VAL A 34 -23.00 2.51 11.86
C VAL A 34 -22.51 1.90 13.17
N LEU A 35 -21.19 1.71 13.32
CA LEU A 35 -20.61 1.16 14.55
C LEU A 35 -20.75 2.12 15.73
N LEU A 36 -20.57 3.42 15.52
CA LEU A 36 -20.76 4.44 16.54
C LEU A 36 -22.23 4.57 16.96
N GLU A 37 -23.17 4.49 16.01
CA GLU A 37 -24.61 4.54 16.29
C GLU A 37 -25.11 3.33 17.10
N ASN A 38 -24.39 2.21 17.06
CA ASN A 38 -24.71 0.98 17.80
C ASN A 38 -23.85 0.81 19.07
N ASP A 39 -23.19 1.87 19.54
CA ASP A 39 -22.32 1.88 20.74
C ASP A 39 -21.25 0.77 20.75
N GLN A 40 -20.83 0.30 19.57
CA GLN A 40 -19.82 -0.75 19.47
C GLN A 40 -18.43 -0.18 19.73
N THR A 41 -17.90 -0.52 20.90
CA THR A 41 -16.56 -0.12 21.33
C THR A 41 -15.66 -1.33 21.56
N TYR A 42 -14.37 -1.20 21.23
CA TYR A 42 -13.39 -2.21 21.59
C TYR A 42 -12.85 -1.97 23.01
N ARG A 43 -12.63 -3.05 23.78
CA ARG A 43 -12.21 -2.95 25.17
C ARG A 43 -10.78 -2.42 25.30
N ALA A 44 -10.57 -1.56 26.28
CA ALA A 44 -9.24 -1.32 26.85
C ALA A 44 -8.75 -2.60 27.56
N ILE A 45 -7.71 -3.21 27.02
CA ILE A 45 -6.83 -4.22 27.63
C ILE A 45 -6.33 -3.73 29.00
N SER A 46 -6.54 -4.61 30.00
CA SER A 46 -5.94 -4.76 31.34
C SER A 46 -5.38 -3.54 32.08
N ALA A 47 -5.75 -3.41 33.36
CA ALA A 47 -5.28 -2.39 34.29
C ALA A 47 -3.77 -2.37 34.58
N LYS A 48 -3.01 -3.41 34.16
CA LYS A 48 -1.54 -3.45 34.25
C LYS A 48 -0.94 -3.78 32.88
N PRO A 49 -0.93 -2.83 31.94
CA PRO A 49 -0.40 -3.06 30.61
C PRO A 49 1.13 -3.15 30.66
N SER A 50 1.67 -4.14 29.96
CA SER A 50 3.09 -4.27 29.66
C SER A 50 3.61 -3.05 28.87
N VAL A 51 4.93 -2.87 28.83
CA VAL A 51 5.56 -1.76 28.08
C VAL A 51 5.16 -1.79 26.60
N PHE A 52 5.06 -2.99 26.02
CA PHE A 52 4.67 -3.17 24.62
C PHE A 52 3.20 -2.79 24.37
N GLU A 53 2.30 -3.18 25.28
CA GLU A 53 0.88 -2.77 25.18
C GLU A 53 0.74 -1.25 25.28
N LYS A 54 1.49 -0.58 26.16
CA LYS A 54 1.47 0.90 26.25
C LYS A 54 1.87 1.57 24.93
N LEU A 55 2.86 1.02 24.22
CA LEU A 55 3.25 1.53 22.89
C LEU A 55 2.14 1.35 21.86
N ILE A 56 1.51 0.16 21.81
CA ILE A 56 0.38 -0.11 20.93
C ILE A 56 -0.77 0.87 21.21
N TYR A 57 -1.05 1.15 22.48
CA TYR A 57 -2.08 2.13 22.84
C TYR A 57 -1.75 3.56 22.45
N SER A 58 -0.50 3.97 22.68
CA SER A 58 -0.06 5.30 22.26
C SER A 58 -0.14 5.46 20.75
N TYR A 59 0.02 4.37 20.01
CA TYR A 59 -0.15 4.36 18.57
C TYR A 59 -1.63 4.40 18.17
N LEU A 60 -2.46 3.52 18.74
CA LEU A 60 -3.91 3.46 18.46
C LEU A 60 -4.64 4.74 18.86
N SER A 61 -4.21 5.44 19.90
CA SER A 61 -4.87 6.68 20.37
C SER A 61 -4.87 7.78 19.30
N ILE A 62 -3.86 7.82 18.43
CA ILE A 62 -3.81 8.73 17.28
C ILE A 62 -5.00 8.46 16.34
N TYR A 63 -5.29 7.18 16.10
CA TYR A 63 -6.39 6.74 15.24
C TYR A 63 -7.74 6.83 15.94
N ASP A 64 -7.81 6.57 17.25
CA ASP A 64 -9.03 6.75 18.06
C ASP A 64 -9.54 8.19 18.00
N ASN A 65 -8.64 9.18 17.96
CA ASN A 65 -9.00 10.60 17.84
C ASN A 65 -9.66 10.94 16.49
N ILE A 66 -9.42 10.13 15.44
CA ILE A 66 -9.92 10.38 14.08
C ILE A 66 -11.16 9.53 13.80
N PHE A 67 -11.13 8.25 14.19
CA PHE A 67 -12.11 7.23 13.81
C PHE A 67 -13.01 6.79 14.97
N GLY A 68 -12.77 7.31 16.19
CA GLY A 68 -13.44 6.88 17.40
C GLY A 68 -12.94 5.54 17.92
N LYS A 69 -13.42 5.11 19.10
CA LYS A 69 -13.04 3.81 19.71
C LYS A 69 -13.86 2.65 19.13
N THR A 70 -13.85 2.48 17.81
CA THR A 70 -14.62 1.43 17.12
C THR A 70 -13.78 0.20 16.81
N PRO A 71 -14.38 -0.99 16.60
CA PRO A 71 -13.67 -2.19 16.12
C PRO A 71 -12.94 -1.98 14.79
N ALA A 72 -13.34 -0.98 13.99
CA ALA A 72 -12.68 -0.63 12.73
C ALA A 72 -11.35 0.11 12.94
N THR A 73 -11.17 0.81 14.06
CA THR A 73 -10.02 1.68 14.31
C THR A 73 -8.68 0.91 14.35
N PRO A 74 -8.56 -0.23 15.04
CA PRO A 74 -7.33 -1.03 14.98
C PRO A 74 -7.04 -1.58 13.58
N ALA A 75 -8.09 -1.96 12.83
CA ALA A 75 -7.93 -2.44 11.46
C ALA A 75 -7.42 -1.31 10.53
N LEU A 76 -7.96 -0.11 10.67
CA LEU A 76 -7.51 1.08 9.94
C LEU A 76 -6.10 1.52 10.34
N ALA A 77 -5.76 1.40 11.62
CA ALA A 77 -4.43 1.69 12.12
C ALA A 77 -3.37 0.81 11.45
N VAL A 78 -3.68 -0.44 11.10
CA VAL A 78 -2.75 -1.30 10.35
C VAL A 78 -2.86 -1.06 8.83
N ALA A 79 -4.08 -0.95 8.30
CA ALA A 79 -4.31 -0.88 6.86
C ALA A 79 -3.73 0.41 6.24
N ILE A 80 -3.84 1.56 6.92
CA ILE A 80 -3.37 2.85 6.39
C ILE A 80 -1.85 2.87 6.17
N PRO A 81 -0.99 2.55 7.17
CA PRO A 81 0.46 2.48 6.96
C PRO A 81 0.86 1.43 5.92
N VAL A 82 0.25 0.23 5.95
CA VAL A 82 0.54 -0.81 4.96
C VAL A 82 0.23 -0.31 3.56
N SER A 83 -0.91 0.35 3.38
CA SER A 83 -1.29 0.94 2.10
C SER A 83 -0.31 2.02 1.65
N LEU A 84 0.22 2.84 2.56
CA LEU A 84 1.23 3.84 2.23
C LEU A 84 2.54 3.22 1.74
N ILE A 85 3.00 2.15 2.40
CA ILE A 85 4.20 1.41 2.00
C ILE A 85 4.00 0.77 0.62
N LEU A 86 2.84 0.16 0.37
CA LEU A 86 2.50 -0.41 -0.93
C LEU A 86 2.46 0.65 -2.03
N PHE A 87 1.93 1.84 -1.73
CA PHE A 87 1.92 2.96 -2.69
C PHE A 87 3.33 3.41 -3.08
N ILE A 88 4.20 3.65 -2.09
CA ILE A 88 5.59 4.04 -2.34
C ILE A 88 6.32 2.97 -3.16
N THR A 89 6.11 1.70 -2.78
CA THR A 89 6.72 0.56 -3.48
C THR A 89 6.22 0.47 -4.92
N PHE A 90 4.92 0.60 -5.14
CA PHE A 90 4.32 0.66 -6.47
C PHE A 90 4.93 1.78 -7.33
N LEU A 91 5.05 3.00 -6.79
CA LEU A 91 5.67 4.13 -7.48
C LEU A 91 7.13 3.88 -7.86
N TYR A 92 7.89 3.23 -6.97
CA TYR A 92 9.27 2.85 -7.28
C TYR A 92 9.34 1.88 -8.47
N TYR A 93 8.53 0.82 -8.44
CA TYR A 93 8.56 -0.21 -9.47
C TYR A 93 8.01 0.26 -10.81
N ILE A 94 6.97 1.11 -10.83
CA ILE A 94 6.45 1.67 -12.09
C ILE A 94 7.47 2.60 -12.75
N VAL A 95 8.22 3.40 -11.98
CA VAL A 95 9.29 4.24 -12.51
C VAL A 95 10.41 3.38 -13.12
N MET A 96 10.79 2.29 -12.45
CA MET A 96 11.79 1.36 -12.97
C MET A 96 11.31 0.67 -14.25
N TYR A 97 10.05 0.25 -14.31
CA TYR A 97 9.44 -0.31 -15.51
C TYR A 97 9.43 0.69 -16.68
N CYS A 98 9.05 1.94 -16.44
CA CYS A 98 9.09 2.99 -17.48
C CYS A 98 10.51 3.22 -18.01
N LYS A 99 11.52 3.22 -17.12
CA LYS A 99 12.94 3.33 -17.52
C LYS A 99 13.39 2.13 -18.35
N GLN A 100 12.98 0.92 -17.97
CA GLN A 100 13.25 -0.30 -18.73
C GLN A 100 12.63 -0.21 -20.14
N LYS A 101 11.33 0.13 -20.23
CA LYS A 101 10.62 0.24 -21.51
C LYS A 101 11.24 1.29 -22.44
N LYS A 102 11.69 2.42 -21.88
CA LYS A 102 12.40 3.45 -22.65
C LYS A 102 13.72 2.92 -23.24
N ARG A 103 14.48 2.12 -22.49
CA ARG A 103 15.74 1.51 -22.97
C ARG A 103 15.48 0.45 -24.04
N GLU A 104 14.46 -0.38 -23.86
CA GLU A 104 14.03 -1.36 -24.86
C GLU A 104 13.68 -0.68 -26.19
N ASN A 105 12.83 0.35 -26.16
CA ASN A 105 12.42 1.06 -27.38
C ASN A 105 13.59 1.74 -28.10
N LEU A 106 14.57 2.27 -27.34
CA LEU A 106 15.79 2.84 -27.93
C LEU A 106 16.64 1.78 -28.62
N ARG A 107 16.79 0.60 -28.01
CA ARG A 107 17.51 -0.53 -28.62
C ARG A 107 16.83 -0.99 -29.90
N THR A 108 15.51 -1.18 -29.89
CA THR A 108 14.76 -1.61 -31.08
C THR A 108 14.95 -0.64 -32.24
N ARG A 109 14.84 0.68 -31.99
CA ARG A 109 15.05 1.71 -33.02
C ARG A 109 16.48 1.75 -33.56
N LEU A 110 17.48 1.50 -32.71
CA LEU A 110 18.87 1.42 -33.15
C LEU A 110 19.08 0.19 -34.06
N THR A 111 18.55 -0.97 -33.69
CA THR A 111 18.62 -2.18 -34.52
C THR A 111 17.88 -2.02 -35.86
N GLU A 112 16.70 -1.38 -35.86
CA GLU A 112 15.97 -1.06 -37.10
C GLU A 112 16.77 -0.13 -38.02
N ALA A 113 17.42 0.90 -37.45
CA ALA A 113 18.27 1.80 -38.21
C ALA A 113 19.51 1.07 -38.79
N GLU A 114 20.19 0.23 -38.00
CA GLU A 114 21.33 -0.56 -38.47
C GLU A 114 20.96 -1.48 -39.65
N ASN A 115 19.78 -2.12 -39.59
CA ASN A 115 19.31 -2.97 -40.68
C ASN A 115 19.02 -2.19 -41.97
N LEU A 116 18.49 -0.96 -41.87
CA LEU A 116 18.24 -0.08 -43.02
C LEU A 116 19.53 0.45 -43.68
N PHE A 117 20.65 0.51 -42.95
CA PHE A 117 21.94 0.91 -43.51
C PHE A 117 22.72 -0.24 -44.16
N LEU A 118 22.29 -1.49 -43.96
CA LEU A 118 22.93 -2.70 -44.49
C LEU A 118 22.23 -3.25 -45.75
N GLU A 119 21.07 -2.71 -46.13
CA GLU A 119 20.39 -2.91 -47.43
C GLU A 119 20.75 -1.80 -48.43
#